data_AF-A0AAD9JY57-F1
#
_entry.id   AF-A0AAD9JY57-F1
#
_cell.length_a   1.000
_cell.length_b   1.000
_cell.length_c   1.000
_cell.angle_alpha   90.00
_cell.angle_beta   90.00
_cell.angle_gamma   90.00
#
_symmetry.space_group_name_H-M   'P 1'
#
loop_
_entity.id
_entity.type
_entity.pdbx_description
1 polymer ?
#
loop_
_entity_poly.entity_id
_entity_poly.type
_entity_poly.pdbx_seq_one_letter_code
_entity_poly.pdbx_strand_id
1 'polypeptide(L)'
;MAKLSDIPECLKQKHPKNKKTKFYLKFDEANREEFLTGFHKRKDERRKRAQEELKQQLQEEKKTRRCELRELRKRHKASKTYESVHNVEKLAPSKTYELASHTVTVTDVTDVDFVGTGGLLLGTNKVDETEHDPDETTPENSSQSTIQTTRKVKIHPTKSALSKRSHILKKKIPHHAPKGKKKQKKGHKKRH
;
A
#
# COMPACT_ATOMS: atom_id res chain seq x y z
N MET A 1 60.58 -18.65 -19.08
CA MET A 1 60.45 -18.39 -17.62
C MET A 1 59.26 -17.46 -17.42
N ALA A 2 58.23 -17.88 -16.68
CA ALA A 2 57.05 -17.04 -16.44
C ALA A 2 57.42 -15.82 -15.59
N LYS A 3 56.94 -14.63 -15.97
CA LYS A 3 57.22 -13.38 -15.25
C LYS A 3 56.36 -13.36 -13.98
N LEU A 4 56.93 -12.85 -12.86
CA LEU A 4 56.26 -12.72 -11.55
C LEU A 4 54.95 -11.91 -11.58
N SER A 5 54.65 -11.21 -12.68
CA SER A 5 53.43 -10.44 -12.93
C SER A 5 52.19 -11.28 -13.22
N ASP A 6 52.34 -12.55 -13.60
CA ASP A 6 51.26 -13.34 -14.20
C ASP A 6 50.59 -14.31 -13.20
N ILE A 7 50.96 -14.23 -11.92
CA ILE A 7 50.37 -15.05 -10.84
C ILE A 7 49.09 -14.36 -10.33
N PRO A 8 47.93 -15.05 -10.33
CA PRO A 8 46.69 -14.48 -9.83
C PRO A 8 46.86 -14.07 -8.37
N GLU A 9 46.29 -12.92 -8.00
CA GLU A 9 46.50 -12.25 -6.72
C GLU A 9 46.17 -13.12 -5.49
N CYS A 10 45.34 -14.15 -5.68
CA CYS A 10 44.99 -15.16 -4.70
C CYS A 10 46.13 -16.15 -4.35
N LEU A 11 47.15 -16.32 -5.21
CA LEU A 11 48.27 -17.25 -5.04
C LEU A 11 49.57 -16.56 -4.59
N LYS A 12 49.59 -15.22 -4.49
CA LYS A 12 50.73 -14.48 -3.96
C LYS A 12 50.86 -14.75 -2.45
N GLN A 13 52.04 -15.17 -1.99
CA GLN A 13 52.28 -15.34 -0.55
C GLN A 13 52.13 -13.99 0.16
N LYS A 14 51.18 -13.89 1.09
CA LYS A 14 50.90 -12.63 1.80
C LYS A 14 52.07 -12.33 2.74
N HIS A 15 52.66 -11.13 2.60
CA HIS A 15 53.64 -10.63 3.55
C HIS A 15 53.07 -10.65 4.98
N PRO A 16 53.91 -10.95 6.00
CA PRO A 16 53.47 -10.99 7.38
C PRO A 16 52.87 -9.64 7.78
N LYS A 17 51.58 -9.62 8.14
CA LYS A 17 50.87 -8.40 8.53
C LYS A 17 51.52 -7.81 9.78
N ASN A 18 51.83 -6.52 9.74
CA ASN A 18 52.39 -5.80 10.87
C ASN A 18 51.41 -5.87 12.06
N LYS A 19 51.82 -6.53 13.15
CA LYS A 19 50.96 -6.73 14.33
C LYS A 19 50.66 -5.41 15.06
N LYS A 20 51.47 -4.36 14.84
CA LYS A 20 51.32 -3.03 15.46
C LYS A 20 50.14 -2.23 14.91
N THR A 21 49.72 -2.47 13.66
CA THR A 21 48.58 -1.79 13.03
C THR A 21 47.27 -2.56 13.13
N LYS A 22 47.22 -3.60 13.98
CA LYS A 22 45.97 -4.34 14.22
C LYS A 22 44.96 -3.44 14.92
N PHE A 23 43.87 -3.16 14.23
CA PHE A 23 42.69 -2.54 14.82
C PHE A 23 41.89 -3.59 15.60
N TYR A 24 41.55 -3.29 16.85
CA TYR A 24 40.68 -4.12 17.68
C TYR A 24 39.27 -3.58 17.60
N LEU A 25 38.36 -4.40 17.09
CA LEU A 25 36.94 -4.10 17.07
C LEU A 25 36.31 -4.57 18.40
N LYS A 26 36.04 -3.61 19.29
CA LYS A 26 35.20 -3.84 20.48
C LYS A 26 33.78 -3.50 20.13
N PHE A 27 32.86 -4.43 20.41
CA PHE A 27 31.44 -4.11 20.39
C PHE A 27 31.03 -3.64 21.78
N ASP A 28 30.17 -2.64 21.83
CA ASP A 28 29.45 -2.32 23.06
C ASP A 28 28.46 -3.45 23.34
N GLU A 29 28.57 -4.04 24.53
CA GLU A 29 27.79 -5.22 24.89
C GLU A 29 26.30 -4.91 24.95
N ALA A 30 25.91 -3.73 25.42
CA ALA A 30 24.52 -3.28 25.44
C ALA A 30 23.91 -3.18 24.02
N ASN A 31 24.63 -2.53 23.09
CA ASN A 31 24.19 -2.43 21.69
C ASN A 31 24.13 -3.81 21.02
N ARG A 32 25.06 -4.70 21.37
CA ARG A 32 25.07 -6.08 20.89
C ARG A 32 23.87 -6.86 21.40
N GLU A 33 23.53 -6.73 22.68
CA GLU A 33 22.37 -7.39 23.28
C GLU A 33 21.06 -6.89 22.67
N GLU A 34 20.91 -5.57 22.51
CA GLU A 34 19.77 -5.00 21.82
C GLU A 34 19.70 -5.46 20.36
N PHE A 35 20.83 -5.52 19.67
CA PHE A 35 20.87 -6.01 18.30
C PHE A 35 20.49 -7.49 18.19
N LEU A 36 20.90 -8.33 19.14
CA LEU A 36 20.62 -9.77 19.12
C LEU A 36 19.22 -10.13 19.63
N THR A 37 18.63 -9.33 20.51
CA THR A 37 17.30 -9.62 21.09
C THR A 37 16.19 -8.78 20.45
N GLY A 38 16.52 -7.61 19.92
CA GLY A 38 15.60 -6.63 19.34
C GLY A 38 15.04 -6.98 17.96
N PHE A 39 15.05 -8.25 17.55
CA PHE A 39 14.46 -8.67 16.26
C PHE A 39 12.98 -8.33 16.15
N HIS A 40 12.22 -8.48 17.25
CA HIS A 40 10.80 -8.12 17.27
C HIS A 40 10.62 -6.61 17.11
N LYS A 41 11.37 -5.81 17.88
CA LYS A 41 11.38 -4.34 17.75
C LYS A 41 11.62 -3.91 16.29
N ARG A 42 12.69 -4.42 15.67
CA ARG A 42 13.01 -4.11 14.26
C ARG A 42 11.94 -4.59 13.29
N LYS A 43 11.31 -5.73 13.55
CA LYS A 43 10.22 -6.23 12.71
C LYS A 43 9.04 -5.26 12.77
N ASP A 44 8.72 -4.76 13.95
CA ASP A 44 7.61 -3.82 14.13
C ASP A 44 7.94 -2.43 13.61
N GLU A 45 9.18 -1.96 13.77
CA GLU A 45 9.68 -0.74 13.12
C GLU A 45 9.54 -0.82 11.60
N ARG A 46 9.94 -1.94 10.99
CA ARG A 46 9.75 -2.14 9.54
C ARG A 46 8.28 -2.13 9.14
N ARG A 47 7.40 -2.77 9.94
CA ARG A 47 5.95 -2.77 9.68
C ARG A 47 5.36 -1.36 9.79
N LYS A 48 5.72 -0.63 10.85
CA LYS A 48 5.27 0.75 11.07
C LYS A 48 5.73 1.67 9.94
N ARG A 49 7.00 1.59 9.56
CA ARG A 49 7.55 2.37 8.44
C ARG A 49 6.79 2.09 7.14
N ALA A 50 6.55 0.81 6.81
CA ALA A 50 5.78 0.45 5.62
C ALA A 50 4.33 0.97 5.67
N GLN A 51 3.69 0.95 6.84
CA GLN A 51 2.35 1.51 7.03
C GLN A 51 2.33 3.03 6.88
N GLU A 52 3.33 3.72 7.43
CA GLU A 52 3.48 5.17 7.34
C GLU A 52 3.75 5.61 5.89
N GLU A 53 4.65 4.93 5.17
CA GLU A 53 4.93 5.17 3.75
C GLU A 53 3.65 5.00 2.90
N LEU A 54 2.90 3.92 3.11
CA LEU A 54 1.63 3.68 2.40
C LEU A 54 0.61 4.77 2.72
N LYS A 55 0.51 5.19 3.99
CA LYS A 55 -0.40 6.27 4.40
C LYS A 55 -0.03 7.60 3.76
N GLN A 56 1.27 7.92 3.66
CA GLN A 56 1.77 9.12 3.01
C GLN A 56 1.42 9.11 1.51
N GLN A 57 1.71 8.01 0.81
CA GLN A 57 1.36 7.85 -0.62
C GLN A 57 -0.14 8.05 -0.87
N LEU A 58 -1.01 7.43 -0.06
CA LEU A 58 -2.46 7.62 -0.18
C LEU A 58 -2.91 9.07 0.05
N GLN A 59 -2.25 9.80 0.96
CA GLN A 59 -2.57 11.20 1.20
C GLN A 59 -2.12 12.09 0.03
N GLU A 60 -0.95 11.81 -0.54
CA GLU A 60 -0.43 12.51 -1.71
C GLU A 60 -1.32 12.26 -2.93
N GLU A 61 -1.70 11.02 -3.21
CA GLU A 61 -2.64 10.68 -4.30
C GLU A 61 -4.01 11.36 -4.13
N LYS A 62 -4.52 11.44 -2.90
CA LYS A 62 -5.77 12.18 -2.62
C LYS A 62 -5.60 13.67 -2.90
N LYS A 63 -4.45 14.25 -2.56
CA LYS A 63 -4.16 15.67 -2.82
C LYS A 63 -4.02 15.94 -4.32
N THR A 64 -3.28 15.12 -5.05
CA THR A 64 -3.12 15.26 -6.51
C THR A 64 -4.47 15.16 -7.22
N ARG A 65 -5.28 14.13 -6.91
CA ARG A 65 -6.64 13.97 -7.45
C ARG A 65 -7.55 15.16 -7.15
N ARG A 66 -7.46 15.74 -5.94
CA ARG A 66 -8.23 16.95 -5.58
C ARG A 66 -7.78 18.17 -6.38
N CYS A 67 -6.49 18.34 -6.58
CA CYS A 67 -5.94 19.42 -7.41
C CYS A 67 -6.35 19.26 -8.88
N GLU A 68 -6.17 18.07 -9.45
CA GLU A 68 -6.59 17.74 -10.82
C GLU A 68 -8.08 18.02 -11.03
N LEU A 69 -8.94 17.62 -10.10
CA LEU A 69 -10.38 17.88 -10.18
C LEU A 69 -10.69 19.38 -10.10
N ARG A 70 -9.97 20.13 -9.26
CA ARG A 70 -10.11 21.59 -9.15
C ARG A 70 -9.70 22.27 -10.46
N GLU A 71 -8.63 21.83 -11.09
CA GLU A 71 -8.15 22.35 -12.38
C GLU A 71 -9.10 21.99 -13.52
N LEU A 72 -9.58 20.75 -13.57
CA LEU A 72 -10.60 20.33 -14.53
C LEU A 72 -11.86 21.18 -14.38
N ARG A 73 -12.32 21.43 -13.15
CA ARG A 73 -13.47 22.30 -12.88
C ARG A 73 -13.22 23.73 -13.34
N LYS A 74 -12.01 24.27 -13.14
CA LYS A 74 -11.64 25.61 -13.64
C LYS A 74 -11.65 25.66 -15.18
N ARG A 75 -11.04 24.67 -15.85
CA ARG A 75 -11.04 24.56 -17.32
C ARG A 75 -12.45 24.44 -17.89
N HIS A 76 -13.27 23.54 -17.31
CA HIS A 76 -14.66 23.37 -17.72
C HIS A 76 -15.49 24.64 -17.53
N LYS A 77 -15.29 25.36 -16.41
CA LYS A 77 -15.95 26.67 -16.21
C LYS A 77 -15.54 27.68 -17.28
N ALA A 78 -14.24 27.80 -17.57
CA ALA A 78 -13.73 28.70 -18.60
C ALA A 78 -14.26 28.35 -20.01
N SER A 79 -14.32 27.05 -20.36
CA SER A 79 -14.93 26.57 -21.60
C SER A 79 -16.42 26.88 -21.66
N LYS A 80 -17.17 26.57 -20.59
CA LYS A 80 -18.62 26.79 -20.55
C LYS A 80 -18.98 28.27 -20.60
N THR A 81 -18.17 29.15 -20.01
CA THR A 81 -18.37 30.60 -20.19
C THR A 81 -18.19 31.00 -21.65
N TYR A 82 -17.20 30.46 -22.37
CA TYR A 82 -17.00 30.75 -23.79
C TYR A 82 -18.13 30.19 -24.68
N GLU A 83 -18.53 28.94 -24.47
CA GLU A 83 -19.66 28.32 -25.18
C GLU A 83 -21.01 28.95 -24.85
N SER A 84 -21.22 29.42 -23.62
CA SER A 84 -22.48 30.08 -23.25
C SER A 84 -22.70 31.35 -24.06
N VAL A 85 -21.66 32.14 -24.35
CA VAL A 85 -21.81 33.36 -25.16
C VAL A 85 -22.13 33.00 -26.62
N HIS A 86 -21.54 31.92 -27.16
CA HIS A 86 -21.77 31.48 -28.54
C HIS A 86 -23.06 30.68 -28.76
N ASN A 87 -23.62 30.07 -27.71
CA ASN A 87 -24.86 29.27 -27.82
C ASN A 87 -26.14 30.10 -27.67
N VAL A 88 -26.11 31.30 -27.04
CA VAL A 88 -27.33 32.16 -26.99
C VAL A 88 -27.85 32.48 -28.38
N GLU A 89 -26.95 32.62 -29.35
CA GLU A 89 -27.28 32.90 -30.75
C GLU A 89 -27.78 31.66 -31.53
N LYS A 90 -27.62 30.45 -30.97
CA LYS A 90 -27.93 29.16 -31.64
C LYS A 90 -29.01 28.32 -30.96
N LEU A 91 -29.49 28.72 -29.78
CA LEU A 91 -30.38 27.89 -28.94
C LEU A 91 -31.80 27.72 -29.51
N ALA A 92 -32.24 28.58 -30.42
CA ALA A 92 -33.43 28.35 -31.21
C ALA A 92 -33.41 29.21 -32.48
N PRO A 93 -33.90 28.70 -33.62
CA PRO A 93 -34.18 29.54 -34.78
C PRO A 93 -35.29 30.53 -34.41
N SER A 94 -34.92 31.74 -34.02
CA SER A 94 -35.88 32.82 -33.78
C SER A 94 -36.16 33.55 -35.09
N LYS A 95 -37.43 33.83 -35.35
CA LYS A 95 -37.85 34.58 -36.53
C LYS A 95 -38.40 35.92 -36.08
N THR A 96 -37.69 36.99 -36.44
CA THR A 96 -38.08 38.36 -36.13
C THR A 96 -38.97 38.90 -37.23
N TYR A 97 -40.13 39.44 -36.86
CA TYR A 97 -41.05 40.10 -37.76
C TYR A 97 -41.12 41.59 -37.41
N GLU A 98 -40.83 42.45 -38.37
CA GLU A 98 -40.98 43.90 -38.21
C GLU A 98 -42.38 44.32 -38.67
N LEU A 99 -43.18 44.89 -37.76
CA LEU A 99 -44.48 45.47 -38.05
C LEU A 99 -44.38 47.00 -37.97
N ALA A 100 -45.35 47.70 -38.55
CA ALA A 100 -45.33 49.17 -38.66
C ALA A 100 -45.25 49.93 -37.33
N SER A 101 -45.58 49.31 -36.19
CA SER A 101 -45.57 49.95 -34.87
C SER A 101 -44.67 49.27 -33.83
N HIS A 102 -44.23 48.03 -34.05
CA HIS A 102 -43.42 47.28 -33.09
C HIS A 102 -42.78 46.04 -33.74
N THR A 103 -41.79 45.46 -33.06
CA THR A 103 -41.11 44.23 -33.49
C THR A 103 -41.48 43.07 -32.58
N VAL A 104 -41.74 41.91 -33.18
CA VAL A 104 -42.07 40.66 -32.46
C VAL A 104 -41.05 39.59 -32.83
N THR A 105 -40.46 38.97 -31.82
CA THR A 105 -39.55 37.82 -31.94
C THR A 105 -40.30 36.55 -31.51
N VAL A 106 -40.51 35.63 -32.46
CA VAL A 106 -41.17 34.34 -32.20
C VAL A 106 -40.12 33.24 -32.15
N THR A 107 -40.17 32.41 -31.10
CA THR A 107 -39.24 31.31 -30.86
C THR A 107 -40.02 30.01 -30.63
N ASP A 108 -39.76 28.97 -31.43
CA ASP A 108 -40.44 27.69 -31.32
C ASP A 108 -39.93 26.90 -30.09
N VAL A 109 -40.87 26.39 -29.28
CA VAL A 109 -40.61 25.83 -27.94
C VAL A 109 -40.32 24.32 -27.98
N THR A 110 -40.50 23.66 -29.13
CA THR A 110 -40.36 22.21 -29.27
C THR A 110 -38.92 21.71 -29.16
N ASP A 111 -37.96 22.54 -29.54
CA ASP A 111 -36.55 22.15 -29.64
C ASP A 111 -35.74 22.57 -28.39
N VAL A 112 -36.38 23.25 -27.43
CA VAL A 112 -35.75 23.72 -26.21
C VAL A 112 -35.86 22.64 -25.12
N ASP A 113 -34.75 21.95 -24.86
CA ASP A 113 -34.67 20.95 -23.79
C ASP A 113 -34.63 21.60 -22.39
N PHE A 114 -35.82 21.81 -21.81
CA PHE A 114 -35.97 22.31 -20.44
C PHE A 114 -35.50 21.33 -19.35
N VAL A 115 -35.20 20.07 -19.71
CA VAL A 115 -34.84 18.99 -18.77
C VAL A 115 -33.31 18.85 -18.66
N GLY A 116 -32.54 19.63 -19.42
CA GLY A 116 -31.09 19.76 -19.26
C GLY A 116 -30.28 18.68 -19.98
N THR A 117 -30.22 18.77 -21.31
CA THR A 117 -29.18 18.26 -22.22
C THR A 117 -28.78 16.77 -22.09
N GLY A 118 -29.61 15.89 -21.54
CA GLY A 118 -29.25 14.48 -21.54
C GLY A 118 -30.09 13.48 -20.74
N GLY A 119 -31.33 13.81 -20.34
CA GLY A 119 -32.21 12.85 -19.66
C GLY A 119 -31.59 12.20 -18.42
N LEU A 120 -30.55 12.82 -17.85
CA LEU A 120 -29.77 12.27 -16.74
C LEU A 120 -30.50 12.61 -15.43
N LEU A 121 -31.71 12.07 -15.28
CA LEU A 121 -32.30 11.91 -13.96
C LEU A 121 -31.31 11.09 -13.14
N LEU A 122 -30.90 11.62 -11.98
CA LEU A 122 -30.27 10.84 -10.92
C LEU A 122 -31.08 9.54 -10.80
N GLY A 123 -30.46 8.41 -11.16
CA GLY A 123 -31.16 7.15 -11.37
C GLY A 123 -32.06 6.75 -10.22
N THR A 124 -33.05 5.89 -10.48
CA THR A 124 -34.00 5.40 -9.47
C THR A 124 -33.25 4.88 -8.25
N ASN A 125 -33.42 5.53 -7.09
CA ASN A 125 -32.88 5.06 -5.83
C ASN A 125 -33.44 3.65 -5.58
N LYS A 126 -32.58 2.63 -5.67
CA LYS A 126 -32.93 1.28 -5.23
C LYS A 126 -32.57 1.17 -3.76
N VAL A 127 -33.57 1.02 -2.92
CA VAL A 127 -33.41 0.57 -1.53
C VAL A 127 -33.32 -0.96 -1.61
N ASP A 128 -32.18 -1.51 -1.22
CA ASP A 128 -32.06 -2.95 -0.99
C ASP A 128 -32.71 -3.22 0.38
N GLU A 129 -33.91 -3.80 0.39
CA GLU A 129 -34.53 -4.34 1.59
C GLU A 129 -33.76 -5.59 2.02
N THR A 130 -32.64 -5.41 2.70
CA THR A 130 -32.11 -6.47 3.57
C THR A 130 -32.96 -6.47 4.82
N GLU A 131 -33.85 -7.45 4.92
CA GLU A 131 -34.57 -7.74 6.15
C GLU A 131 -33.59 -7.82 7.32
N HIS A 132 -33.83 -6.97 8.31
CA HIS A 132 -33.06 -6.90 9.53
C HIS A 132 -33.69 -7.87 10.53
N ASP A 133 -33.11 -9.06 10.69
CA ASP A 133 -33.32 -9.90 11.87
C ASP A 133 -32.87 -9.12 13.12
N PRO A 134 -33.74 -8.89 14.12
CA PRO A 134 -33.39 -8.12 15.29
C PRO A 134 -32.88 -9.05 16.41
N ASP A 135 -31.60 -9.43 16.37
CA ASP A 135 -30.88 -9.75 17.62
C ASP A 135 -29.35 -9.82 17.42
N GLU A 136 -28.66 -8.73 17.76
CA GLU A 136 -27.54 -8.72 18.71
C GLU A 136 -26.86 -7.35 18.71
N THR A 137 -26.90 -6.71 19.87
CA THR A 137 -26.15 -5.50 20.20
C THR A 137 -24.65 -5.77 20.31
N THR A 138 -23.82 -5.14 19.46
CA THR A 138 -22.48 -4.64 19.84
C THR A 138 -22.08 -3.43 18.97
N PRO A 139 -21.41 -2.39 19.52
CA PRO A 139 -21.15 -1.14 18.80
C PRO A 139 -19.74 -1.11 18.22
N GLU A 140 -19.59 -1.12 16.90
CA GLU A 140 -18.33 -0.73 16.26
C GLU A 140 -18.54 0.27 15.11
N ASN A 141 -18.01 1.47 15.34
CA ASN A 141 -17.81 2.51 14.34
C ASN A 141 -16.89 1.99 13.22
N SER A 142 -17.44 1.72 12.04
CA SER A 142 -16.65 1.44 10.84
C SER A 142 -17.26 2.16 9.64
N SER A 143 -16.69 3.32 9.31
CA SER A 143 -16.98 4.04 8.08
C SER A 143 -16.21 3.36 6.93
N GLN A 144 -16.89 2.49 6.18
CA GLN A 144 -16.36 1.92 4.94
C GLN A 144 -17.29 2.25 3.77
N SER A 145 -16.84 3.17 2.92
CA SER A 145 -17.38 3.36 1.58
C SER A 145 -16.71 2.37 0.63
N THR A 146 -17.39 1.28 0.28
CA THR A 146 -16.94 0.31 -0.73
C THR A 146 -17.58 0.61 -2.09
N ILE A 147 -16.73 0.95 -3.07
CA ILE A 147 -17.09 1.02 -4.49
C ILE A 147 -17.18 -0.41 -5.03
N GLN A 148 -18.36 -0.81 -5.51
CA GLN A 148 -18.61 -2.14 -6.07
C GLN A 148 -18.17 -2.18 -7.55
N THR A 149 -17.27 -3.09 -7.89
CA THR A 149 -17.07 -3.56 -9.27
C THR A 149 -17.51 -5.02 -9.37
N THR A 150 -18.45 -5.29 -10.25
CA THR A 150 -19.14 -6.57 -10.41
C THR A 150 -18.43 -7.46 -11.42
N ARG A 151 -17.82 -8.57 -10.98
CA ARG A 151 -17.78 -9.87 -11.69
C ARG A 151 -17.63 -11.00 -10.66
N LYS A 152 -18.75 -11.63 -10.29
CA LYS A 152 -18.77 -12.81 -9.39
C LYS A 152 -18.26 -14.04 -10.14
N VAL A 153 -17.01 -14.44 -9.93
CA VAL A 153 -16.55 -15.80 -10.21
C VAL A 153 -16.92 -16.64 -8.99
N LYS A 154 -17.82 -17.62 -9.17
CA LYS A 154 -18.27 -18.52 -8.11
C LYS A 154 -17.18 -19.57 -7.85
N ILE A 155 -16.25 -19.27 -6.95
CA ILE A 155 -15.28 -20.25 -6.45
C ILE A 155 -15.97 -21.00 -5.30
N HIS A 156 -16.41 -22.22 -5.56
CA HIS A 156 -16.90 -23.12 -4.52
C HIS A 156 -15.74 -23.48 -3.58
N PRO A 157 -15.88 -23.37 -2.24
CA PRO A 157 -14.84 -23.85 -1.34
C PRO A 157 -14.93 -25.37 -1.23
N THR A 158 -14.06 -26.10 -1.94
CA THR A 158 -13.86 -27.52 -1.69
C THR A 158 -13.09 -27.69 -0.38
N LYS A 159 -13.83 -27.82 0.72
CA LYS A 159 -13.28 -28.37 1.97
C LYS A 159 -13.05 -29.87 1.78
N SER A 160 -11.92 -30.27 1.18
CA SER A 160 -11.44 -31.66 1.30
C SER A 160 -9.99 -31.82 0.82
N ALA A 161 -9.16 -32.38 1.70
CA ALA A 161 -7.93 -33.13 1.41
C ALA A 161 -6.61 -32.37 1.15
N LEU A 162 -6.12 -31.64 2.15
CA LEU A 162 -4.67 -31.54 2.42
C LEU A 162 -4.36 -31.87 3.89
N SER A 163 -4.88 -33.02 4.34
CA SER A 163 -4.44 -33.72 5.54
C SER A 163 -3.85 -35.05 5.12
N LYS A 164 -2.62 -35.04 4.60
CA LYS A 164 -1.71 -36.19 4.56
C LYS A 164 -0.26 -35.71 4.70
N ARG A 165 0.16 -35.56 5.96
CA ARG A 165 1.36 -36.23 6.52
C ARG A 165 2.63 -36.19 5.63
N SER A 166 3.50 -35.20 5.83
CA SER A 166 4.95 -35.36 5.60
C SER A 166 5.69 -35.28 6.94
N HIS A 167 5.91 -36.45 7.54
CA HIS A 167 6.93 -36.61 8.58
C HIS A 167 8.29 -36.61 7.89
N ILE A 168 8.84 -35.44 7.60
CA ILE A 168 10.16 -35.33 6.96
C ILE A 168 11.04 -34.39 7.79
N LEU A 169 11.83 -35.03 8.64
CA LEU A 169 13.08 -34.60 9.30
C LEU A 169 13.04 -33.37 10.22
N LYS A 170 12.67 -33.61 11.49
CA LYS A 170 13.33 -32.92 12.61
C LYS A 170 14.75 -33.48 12.77
N LYS A 171 15.74 -32.97 12.02
CA LYS A 171 17.15 -33.18 12.38
C LYS A 171 17.40 -32.39 13.68
N LYS A 172 17.36 -33.08 14.83
CA LYS A 172 17.93 -32.54 16.07
C LYS A 172 19.42 -32.31 15.81
N ILE A 173 19.85 -31.04 15.81
CA ILE A 173 21.26 -30.71 15.92
C ILE A 173 21.67 -31.17 17.33
N PRO A 174 22.67 -32.07 17.49
CA PRO A 174 23.14 -32.42 18.81
C PRO A 174 23.82 -31.19 19.42
N HIS A 175 23.23 -30.61 20.45
CA HIS A 175 23.94 -29.70 21.33
C HIS A 175 25.09 -30.50 21.97
N HIS A 176 26.33 -30.13 21.65
CA HIS A 176 27.51 -30.66 22.33
C HIS A 176 27.43 -30.18 23.79
N ALA A 177 26.95 -31.03 24.69
CA ALA A 177 27.04 -30.78 26.12
C ALA A 177 28.53 -30.64 26.51
N PRO A 178 28.93 -29.60 27.25
CA PRO A 178 30.30 -29.52 27.76
C PRO A 178 30.51 -30.69 28.73
N LYS A 179 31.44 -31.60 28.41
CA LYS A 179 31.83 -32.67 29.33
C LYS A 179 32.35 -32.03 30.61
N GLY A 180 31.56 -32.12 31.68
CA GLY A 180 31.98 -31.74 33.02
C GLY A 180 33.26 -32.46 33.38
N LYS A 181 34.35 -31.72 33.57
CA LYS A 181 35.58 -32.25 34.14
C LYS A 181 35.25 -32.74 35.55
N LYS A 182 35.27 -34.06 35.77
CA LYS A 182 35.25 -34.65 37.11
C LYS A 182 36.43 -34.05 37.88
N LYS A 183 36.15 -33.18 38.85
CA LYS A 183 37.14 -32.71 39.82
C LYS A 183 37.61 -33.94 40.60
N GLN A 184 38.84 -34.39 40.38
CA GLN A 184 39.47 -35.35 41.27
C GLN A 184 39.62 -34.68 42.64
N LYS A 185 38.90 -35.19 43.65
CA LYS A 185 39.20 -34.87 45.04
C LYS A 185 40.58 -35.45 45.35
N LYS A 186 41.62 -34.61 45.38
CA LYS A 186 42.89 -34.99 45.99
C LYS A 186 42.66 -35.15 47.49
N GLY A 187 42.65 -36.39 47.96
CA GLY A 187 42.65 -36.70 49.38
C GLY A 187 43.91 -36.13 50.04
N HIS A 188 43.71 -35.36 51.10
CA HIS A 188 44.78 -34.96 52.02
C HIS A 188 45.20 -36.21 52.80
N LYS A 189 46.38 -36.77 52.51
CA LYS A 189 47.03 -37.68 53.45
C LYS A 189 47.69 -36.83 54.53
N LYS A 190 47.08 -36.80 55.72
CA LYS A 190 47.76 -36.37 56.95
C LYS A 190 48.92 -37.35 57.19
N ARG A 191 50.12 -36.80 57.37
CA ARG A 191 51.27 -37.54 57.90
C ARG A 191 51.16 -37.44 59.43
N HIS A 192 51.13 -38.59 60.08
CA HIS A 192 51.53 -38.73 61.48
C HIS A 192 53.06 -38.80 61.55
#